data_AF-D3EG48-F1
#
_entry.id   AF-D3EG48-F1
#
_cell.length_a   1.000
_cell.length_b   1.000
_cell.length_c   1.000
_cell.angle_alpha   90.00
_cell.angle_beta   90.00
_cell.angle_gamma   90.00
#
_symmetry.space_group_name_H-M   'P 1'
#
loop_
_entity.id
_entity.type
_entity.pdbx_description
1 polymer ?
#
loop_
_entity_poly.entity_id
_entity_poly.type
_entity_poly.pdbx_seq_one_letter_code
_entity_poly.pdbx_strand_id
1 'polypeptide(L)'
;MNKSELNRITQELLRRSGSSVTVEMEAYFPGGRLIGGKYVMHSHSVTMYTEVIRQQCLQLFGTLEPFHAYFAVVFAHELGHSMDMTLTELCDRMDQTVDEWDQRQLALQIEENAWNNAMPWIQDIDPNFIQVIVDQSLAAYREELAPEIA
;
A
#
# COMPACT_ATOMS: atom_id res chain seq x y z
N MET A 1 9.57 16.75 10.43
CA MET A 1 9.04 16.22 9.16
C MET A 1 8.51 17.38 8.33
N ASN A 2 8.96 17.52 7.09
CA ASN A 2 8.60 18.65 6.26
C ASN A 2 7.32 18.33 5.46
N LYS A 3 6.17 18.82 5.94
CA LYS A 3 4.87 18.60 5.28
C LYS A 3 4.85 19.05 3.82
N SER A 4 5.66 20.05 3.45
CA SER A 4 5.74 20.53 2.06
C SER A 4 6.36 19.52 1.10
N GLU A 5 7.31 18.71 1.56
CA GLU A 5 7.96 17.69 0.73
C GLU A 5 7.04 16.50 0.49
N LEU A 6 6.36 16.03 1.54
CA LEU A 6 5.36 14.96 1.42
C LEU A 6 4.22 15.36 0.50
N ASN A 7 3.70 16.59 0.64
CA ASN A 7 2.69 17.11 -0.26
C ASN A 7 3.17 17.14 -1.72
N ARG A 8 4.43 17.52 -1.96
CA ARG A 8 5.00 17.51 -3.33
C ARG A 8 5.04 16.10 -3.91
N ILE A 9 5.45 15.10 -3.13
CA ILE A 9 5.48 13.69 -3.55
C ILE A 9 4.06 13.21 -3.87
N THR A 10 3.10 13.48 -2.98
CA THR A 10 1.70 13.13 -3.17
C THR A 10 1.13 13.73 -4.45
N GLN A 11 1.33 15.04 -4.68
CA GLN A 11 0.83 15.71 -5.89
C GLN A 11 1.45 15.16 -7.17
N GLU A 12 2.74 14.81 -7.14
CA GLU A 12 3.40 14.22 -8.30
C GLU A 12 2.85 12.83 -8.62
N LEU A 13 2.62 11.97 -7.62
CA LEU A 13 2.05 10.64 -7.84
C LEU A 13 0.57 10.69 -8.25
N LEU A 14 -0.22 11.63 -7.73
CA LEU A 14 -1.58 11.90 -8.22
C LEU A 14 -1.56 12.31 -9.70
N ARG A 15 -0.63 13.20 -10.08
CA ARG A 15 -0.47 13.64 -11.47
C ARG A 15 -0.08 12.49 -12.41
N ARG A 16 0.83 11.60 -11.97
CA ARG A 16 1.28 10.44 -12.75
C ARG A 16 0.18 9.38 -12.91
N SER A 17 -0.59 9.15 -11.86
CA SER A 17 -1.68 8.16 -11.86
C SER A 17 -2.94 8.66 -12.57
N GLY A 18 -3.18 9.97 -12.59
CA GLY A 18 -4.45 10.54 -13.02
C GLY A 18 -5.58 10.31 -12.01
N SER A 19 -5.27 9.81 -10.81
CA SER A 19 -6.24 9.58 -9.75
C SER A 19 -6.76 10.90 -9.18
N SER A 20 -8.06 10.96 -8.91
CA SER A 20 -8.71 12.09 -8.21
C SER A 20 -9.01 11.78 -6.74
N VAL A 21 -8.33 10.78 -6.18
CA VAL A 21 -8.53 10.36 -4.78
C VAL A 21 -8.20 11.50 -3.83
N THR A 22 -9.00 11.64 -2.77
CA THR A 22 -8.71 12.59 -1.70
C THR A 22 -7.57 12.04 -0.85
N VAL A 23 -6.56 12.86 -0.53
CA VAL A 23 -5.41 12.41 0.28
C VAL A 23 -5.34 13.17 1.59
N GLU A 24 -5.32 12.44 2.69
CA GLU A 24 -5.17 12.94 4.04
C GLU A 24 -3.87 12.42 4.66
N MET A 25 -3.28 13.20 5.56
CA MET A 25 -2.08 12.78 6.29
C MET A 25 -2.32 12.88 7.78
N GLU A 26 -2.20 11.74 8.45
CA GLU A 26 -2.26 11.62 9.89
C GLU A 26 -0.92 11.13 10.45
N ALA A 27 -0.74 11.22 11.76
CA ALA A 27 0.47 10.70 12.38
C ALA A 27 0.40 9.17 12.52
N TYR A 28 -0.72 8.66 13.06
CA TYR A 28 -0.85 7.26 13.48
C TYR A 28 -2.18 6.66 13.07
N PHE A 29 -2.16 5.37 12.73
CA PHE A 29 -3.37 4.59 12.51
C PHE A 29 -4.11 4.36 13.85
N PRO A 30 -5.44 4.56 13.91
CA PRO A 30 -6.22 4.28 15.11
C PRO A 30 -6.10 2.82 15.58
N GLY A 31 -5.85 2.60 16.88
CA GLY A 31 -5.78 1.25 17.43
C GLY A 31 -4.41 0.56 17.32
N GLY A 32 -3.34 1.30 17.00
CA GLY A 32 -1.96 0.85 17.21
C GLY A 32 -1.41 -0.15 16.19
N ARG A 33 -2.13 -0.38 15.09
CA ARG A 33 -1.63 -1.20 13.98
C ARG A 33 -0.57 -0.44 13.18
N LEU A 34 0.44 -1.16 12.69
CA LEU A 34 1.48 -0.62 11.81
C LEU A 34 0.99 -0.62 10.35
N ILE A 35 -0.06 0.16 10.07
CA ILE A 35 -0.57 0.41 8.72
C ILE A 35 0.02 1.73 8.20
N GLY A 36 0.76 1.68 7.09
CA GLY A 36 1.43 2.86 6.51
C GLY A 36 0.47 3.79 5.77
N GLY A 37 -0.49 3.22 5.03
CA GLY A 37 -1.53 3.94 4.32
C GLY A 37 -2.83 3.14 4.34
N LYS A 38 -3.94 3.81 4.03
CA LYS A 38 -5.22 3.13 3.84
C LYS A 38 -6.06 3.83 2.80
N TYR A 39 -6.36 3.13 1.71
CA TYR A 39 -7.45 3.48 0.81
C TYR A 39 -8.80 3.06 1.38
N VAL A 40 -9.80 3.93 1.21
CA VAL A 40 -11.19 3.71 1.61
C VAL A 40 -12.09 3.91 0.40
N MET A 41 -12.71 2.82 -0.05
CA MET A 41 -13.54 2.81 -1.27
C MET A 41 -14.73 3.77 -1.19
N HIS A 42 -15.47 3.79 -0.07
CA HIS A 42 -16.73 4.54 0.03
C HIS A 42 -16.55 6.06 -0.10
N SER A 43 -15.42 6.59 0.35
CA SER A 43 -15.09 8.02 0.33
C SER A 43 -14.11 8.36 -0.79
N HIS A 44 -13.62 7.36 -1.52
CA HIS A 44 -12.54 7.50 -2.49
C HIS A 44 -11.40 8.36 -1.92
N SER A 45 -10.88 7.90 -0.78
CA SER A 45 -9.87 8.62 0.00
C SER A 45 -8.72 7.72 0.42
N VAL A 46 -7.52 8.26 0.45
CA VAL A 46 -6.31 7.65 1.03
C VAL A 46 -5.90 8.43 2.27
N THR A 47 -5.71 7.74 3.38
CA THR A 47 -5.08 8.32 4.58
C THR A 47 -3.66 7.76 4.72
N MET A 48 -2.66 8.63 4.76
CA MET A 48 -1.25 8.26 4.98
C MET A 48 -0.84 8.50 6.43
N TYR A 49 -0.30 7.47 7.10
CA TYR A 49 0.07 7.51 8.52
C TYR A 49 1.57 7.74 8.69
N THR A 50 1.96 9.01 8.63
CA THR A 50 3.35 9.44 8.46
C THR A 50 4.34 8.94 9.52
N GLU A 51 3.96 8.84 10.79
CA GLU A 51 4.85 8.27 11.83
C GLU A 51 4.92 6.73 11.76
N VAL A 52 3.86 6.07 11.31
CA VAL A 52 3.89 4.62 11.06
C VAL A 52 4.81 4.30 9.89
N ILE A 53 4.69 5.04 8.78
CA ILE A 53 5.58 4.93 7.62
C ILE A 53 7.04 5.16 8.04
N ARG A 54 7.29 6.13 8.93
CA ARG A 54 8.62 6.39 9.48
C ARG A 54 9.14 5.21 10.29
N GLN A 55 8.30 4.60 11.13
CA GLN A 55 8.66 3.41 11.90
C GLN A 55 8.96 2.21 11.00
N GLN A 56 8.13 1.95 10.00
CA GLN A 56 8.33 0.86 9.04
C GLN A 56 9.62 1.07 8.22
N CYS A 57 9.89 2.28 7.74
CA CYS A 57 11.13 2.61 7.05
C CYS A 57 12.35 2.31 7.92
N LEU A 58 12.32 2.74 9.20
CA LEU A 58 13.41 2.46 10.14
C LEU A 58 13.56 0.96 10.44
N GLN A 59 12.45 0.22 10.57
CA GLN A 59 12.47 -1.23 10.80
C GLN A 59 13.06 -1.99 9.61
N LEU A 60 12.71 -1.60 8.39
CA LEU A 60 13.10 -2.32 7.18
C LEU A 60 14.53 -1.97 6.73
N PHE A 61 14.94 -0.70 6.85
CA PHE A 61 16.23 -0.22 6.32
C PHE A 61 17.24 0.20 7.39
N GLY A 62 16.85 0.23 8.67
CA GLY A 62 17.73 0.67 9.77
C GLY A 62 18.06 2.17 9.78
N THR A 63 17.51 2.94 8.84
CA THR A 63 17.74 4.38 8.69
C THR A 63 16.51 5.08 8.11
N LEU A 64 16.45 6.42 8.25
CA LEU A 64 15.42 7.27 7.65
C LEU A 64 15.91 8.02 6.40
N GLU A 65 17.15 7.78 5.96
CA GLU A 65 17.65 8.34 4.70
C GLU A 65 16.69 8.12 3.51
N PRO A 66 16.11 6.92 3.31
CA PRO A 66 15.19 6.69 2.19
C PRO A 66 13.74 7.05 2.51
N PHE A 67 13.43 7.75 3.60
CA PHE A 67 12.04 7.97 4.07
C PHE A 67 11.11 8.54 3.00
N HIS A 68 11.55 9.53 2.21
CA HIS A 68 10.72 10.10 1.15
C HIS A 68 10.44 9.12 0.01
N ALA A 69 11.42 8.29 -0.37
CA ALA A 69 11.23 7.23 -1.34
C ALA A 69 10.29 6.15 -0.79
N TYR A 70 10.48 5.76 0.47
CA TYR A 70 9.61 4.81 1.16
C TYR A 70 8.15 5.30 1.20
N PHE A 71 7.93 6.56 1.59
CA PHE A 71 6.62 7.20 1.57
C PHE A 71 5.99 7.18 0.17
N ALA A 72 6.77 7.50 -0.86
CA ALA A 72 6.30 7.46 -2.24
C ALA A 72 5.85 6.06 -2.66
N VAL A 73 6.60 5.02 -2.29
CA VAL A 73 6.24 3.62 -2.59
C VAL A 73 4.96 3.20 -1.86
N VAL A 74 4.84 3.51 -0.56
CA VAL A 74 3.60 3.22 0.20
C VAL A 74 2.41 3.95 -0.40
N PHE A 75 2.56 5.24 -0.74
CA PHE A 75 1.45 5.99 -1.32
C PHE A 75 1.06 5.49 -2.72
N ALA A 76 2.04 5.09 -3.54
CA ALA A 76 1.77 4.50 -4.85
C ALA A 76 0.95 3.21 -4.73
N HIS A 77 1.21 2.37 -3.72
CA HIS A 77 0.40 1.19 -3.43
C HIS A 77 -1.05 1.53 -3.08
N GLU A 78 -1.28 2.51 -2.20
CA GLU A 78 -2.65 2.96 -1.88
C GLU A 78 -3.37 3.55 -3.11
N LEU A 79 -2.64 4.29 -3.95
CA LEU A 79 -3.17 4.73 -5.25
C LEU A 79 -3.50 3.56 -6.16
N GLY A 80 -2.72 2.48 -6.10
CA GLY A 80 -2.94 1.24 -6.83
C GLY A 80 -4.31 0.62 -6.52
N HIS A 81 -4.72 0.61 -5.25
CA HIS A 81 -6.09 0.22 -4.88
C HIS A 81 -7.14 1.18 -5.46
N SER A 82 -6.90 2.49 -5.41
CA SER A 82 -7.86 3.47 -5.94
C SER A 82 -8.11 3.35 -7.45
N MET A 83 -7.15 2.78 -8.18
CA MET A 83 -7.19 2.61 -9.63
C MET A 83 -7.55 1.18 -10.07
N ASP A 84 -7.74 0.25 -9.12
CA ASP A 84 -8.15 -1.11 -9.44
C ASP A 84 -9.66 -1.18 -9.76
N MET A 85 -9.97 -1.31 -11.04
CA MET A 85 -11.35 -1.45 -11.54
C MET A 85 -12.04 -2.74 -11.08
N THR A 86 -11.28 -3.74 -10.61
CA THR A 86 -11.79 -5.03 -10.15
C THR A 86 -11.98 -5.09 -8.63
N LEU A 87 -11.51 -4.08 -7.89
CA LEU A 87 -11.48 -4.10 -6.43
C LEU A 87 -12.86 -4.32 -5.80
N THR A 88 -13.89 -3.65 -6.32
CA THR A 88 -15.26 -3.80 -5.81
C THR A 88 -15.75 -5.25 -5.96
N GLU A 89 -15.55 -5.85 -7.14
CA GLU A 89 -15.94 -7.23 -7.40
C GLU A 89 -15.18 -8.22 -6.51
N LEU A 90 -13.87 -8.00 -6.31
CA LEU A 90 -13.04 -8.85 -5.45
C LEU A 90 -13.48 -8.77 -3.99
N CYS A 91 -13.78 -7.56 -3.48
CA CYS A 91 -14.33 -7.38 -2.14
C CYS A 91 -15.69 -8.07 -1.99
N ASP A 92 -16.59 -7.89 -2.95
CA ASP A 92 -17.91 -8.53 -2.93
C ASP A 92 -17.80 -10.06 -2.93
N ARG A 93 -16.87 -10.62 -3.71
CA ARG A 93 -16.60 -12.07 -3.72
C ARG A 93 -16.02 -12.55 -2.38
N MET A 94 -15.15 -11.76 -1.77
CA MET A 94 -14.52 -12.09 -0.49
C MET A 94 -15.55 -12.11 0.64
N ASP A 95 -16.50 -11.17 0.65
CA ASP A 95 -17.60 -11.12 1.62
C ASP A 95 -18.63 -12.24 1.45
N GLN A 96 -18.75 -12.79 0.23
CA GLN A 96 -19.72 -13.84 -0.10
C GLN A 96 -19.20 -15.27 0.12
N THR A 97 -17.88 -15.49 0.05
CA THR A 97 -17.31 -16.82 0.25
C THR A 97 -17.24 -17.19 1.72
N VAL A 98 -17.51 -18.46 2.01
CA VAL A 98 -17.35 -19.06 3.36
C VAL A 98 -16.06 -19.87 3.47
N ASP A 99 -15.34 -20.06 2.36
CA ASP A 99 -14.07 -20.77 2.34
C ASP A 99 -12.94 -19.80 2.69
N GLU A 100 -12.29 -20.04 3.83
CA GLU A 100 -11.16 -19.23 4.30
C GLU A 100 -9.99 -19.24 3.31
N TRP A 101 -9.80 -20.33 2.57
CA TRP A 101 -8.74 -20.41 1.57
C TRP A 101 -9.02 -19.44 0.41
N ASP A 102 -10.25 -19.42 -0.10
CA ASP A 102 -10.67 -18.48 -1.13
C ASP A 102 -10.56 -17.02 -0.63
N GLN A 103 -10.90 -16.75 0.63
CA GLN A 103 -10.73 -15.42 1.22
C GLN A 103 -9.26 -14.98 1.21
N ARG A 104 -8.33 -15.84 1.61
CA ARG A 104 -6.88 -15.55 1.60
C ARG A 104 -6.36 -15.32 0.18
N GLN A 105 -6.83 -16.10 -0.78
CA GLN A 105 -6.46 -15.92 -2.20
C GLN A 105 -6.96 -14.58 -2.75
N LEU A 106 -8.22 -14.21 -2.46
CA LEU A 106 -8.78 -12.93 -2.87
C LEU A 106 -8.04 -11.76 -2.21
N ALA A 107 -7.68 -11.89 -0.94
CA ALA A 107 -6.92 -10.88 -0.21
C ALA A 107 -5.53 -10.67 -0.85
N LEU A 108 -4.79 -11.75 -1.16
CA LEU A 108 -3.52 -11.65 -1.88
C LEU A 108 -3.71 -11.00 -3.26
N GLN A 109 -4.74 -11.39 -4.01
CA GLN A 109 -5.00 -10.85 -5.34
C GLN A 109 -5.25 -9.33 -5.31
N ILE A 110 -5.98 -8.83 -4.30
CA ILE A 110 -6.24 -7.39 -4.11
C ILE A 110 -4.93 -6.63 -3.91
N GLU A 111 -4.02 -7.15 -3.08
CA GLU A 111 -2.72 -6.51 -2.82
C GLU A 111 -1.80 -6.56 -4.04
N GLU A 112 -1.77 -7.69 -4.76
CA GLU A 112 -0.98 -7.82 -5.99
C GLU A 112 -1.48 -6.89 -7.10
N ASN A 113 -2.80 -6.75 -7.26
CA ASN A 113 -3.40 -5.78 -8.18
C ASN A 113 -2.97 -4.36 -7.84
N ALA A 114 -2.99 -3.98 -6.56
CA ALA A 114 -2.57 -2.67 -6.11
C ALA A 114 -1.10 -2.40 -6.47
N TRP A 115 -0.20 -3.36 -6.24
CA TRP A 115 1.19 -3.24 -6.66
C TRP A 115 1.36 -3.15 -8.18
N ASN A 116 0.65 -3.99 -8.94
CA ASN A 116 0.69 -3.96 -10.40
C ASN A 116 0.26 -2.60 -10.96
N ASN A 117 -0.77 -1.98 -10.36
CA ASN A 117 -1.23 -0.65 -10.73
C ASN A 117 -0.27 0.47 -10.30
N ALA A 118 0.42 0.29 -9.16
CA ALA A 118 1.35 1.28 -8.61
C ALA A 118 2.65 1.41 -9.41
N MET A 119 3.16 0.28 -9.92
CA MET A 119 4.51 0.15 -10.48
C MET A 119 4.87 1.14 -11.60
N PRO A 120 3.97 1.49 -12.53
CA PRO A 120 4.22 2.50 -13.56
C PRO A 120 4.54 3.90 -13.02
N TRP A 121 4.14 4.24 -11.79
CA TRP A 121 4.26 5.60 -11.26
C TRP A 121 5.53 5.85 -10.45
N ILE A 122 6.27 4.79 -10.11
CA ILE A 122 7.45 4.83 -9.23
C ILE A 122 8.73 4.34 -9.92
N GLN A 123 8.77 4.39 -11.25
CA GLN A 123 9.92 3.93 -12.06
C GLN A 123 11.21 4.73 -11.84
N ASP A 124 11.12 5.90 -11.20
CA ASP A 124 12.25 6.75 -10.80
C ASP A 124 12.85 6.38 -9.43
N ILE A 125 12.26 5.42 -8.72
CA ILE A 125 12.78 4.86 -7.46
C ILE A 125 13.57 3.58 -7.77
N ASP A 126 14.64 3.33 -7.01
CA ASP A 126 15.48 2.13 -7.19
C ASP A 126 14.61 0.85 -7.16
N PRO A 127 14.61 0.04 -8.22
CA PRO A 127 13.79 -1.16 -8.30
C PRO A 127 14.10 -2.18 -7.20
N ASN A 128 15.35 -2.29 -6.73
CA ASN A 128 15.68 -3.19 -5.62
C ASN A 128 15.05 -2.72 -4.32
N PHE A 129 15.01 -1.39 -4.12
CA PHE A 129 14.35 -0.79 -2.97
C PHE A 129 12.84 -1.05 -2.99
N ILE A 130 12.20 -0.88 -4.15
CA ILE A 130 10.76 -1.19 -4.32
C ILE A 130 10.50 -2.67 -4.03
N GLN A 131 11.31 -3.57 -4.61
CA GLN A 131 11.11 -5.02 -4.47
C GLN A 131 11.15 -5.47 -3.01
N VAL A 132 12.07 -4.94 -2.19
CA VAL A 132 12.14 -5.23 -0.74
C VAL A 132 10.83 -4.85 -0.04
N ILE A 133 10.21 -3.73 -0.42
CA ILE A 133 8.97 -3.25 0.18
C ILE A 133 7.79 -4.14 -0.25
N VAL A 134 7.71 -4.45 -1.54
CA VAL A 134 6.69 -5.35 -2.11
C VAL A 134 6.76 -6.71 -1.43
N ASP A 135 7.93 -7.32 -1.35
CA ASP A 135 8.10 -8.63 -0.73
C ASP A 135 7.74 -8.61 0.76
N GLN A 136 8.15 -7.57 1.49
CA GLN A 136 7.79 -7.43 2.91
C GLN A 136 6.27 -7.24 3.11
N SER A 137 5.59 -6.51 2.22
CA SER A 137 4.14 -6.28 2.31
C SER A 137 3.33 -7.54 1.98
N LEU A 138 3.77 -8.34 1.01
CA LEU A 138 3.07 -9.54 0.55
C LEU A 138 3.46 -10.80 1.33
N ALA A 139 4.50 -10.74 2.19
CA ALA A 139 5.02 -11.89 2.92
C ALA A 139 3.93 -12.65 3.70
N ALA A 140 3.15 -11.94 4.53
CA ALA A 140 2.11 -12.58 5.36
C ALA A 140 1.04 -13.28 4.51
N TYR A 141 0.58 -12.65 3.42
CA TYR A 141 -0.40 -13.24 2.51
C TYR A 141 0.13 -14.50 1.82
N ARG A 142 1.40 -14.48 1.39
CA ARG A 142 2.07 -15.62 0.75
C ARG A 142 2.31 -16.76 1.75
N GLU A 143 2.63 -16.44 3.01
CA GLU A 143 2.79 -17.42 4.08
C GLU A 143 1.46 -18.11 4.43
N GLU A 144 0.36 -17.37 4.50
CA GLU A 144 -0.98 -17.92 4.76
C GLU A 144 -1.48 -18.89 3.69
N LEU A 145 -0.93 -18.80 2.48
CA LEU A 145 -1.20 -19.65 1.32
C LEU A 145 -0.10 -20.69 1.06
N ALA A 146 0.96 -20.72 1.87
CA ALA A 146 1.96 -21.76 1.77
C ALA A 146 1.34 -23.09 2.24
N PRO A 147 1.53 -24.20 1.51
CA PRO A 147 1.08 -25.50 1.98
C PRO A 147 1.76 -25.80 3.33
N GLU A 148 0.99 -26.22 4.34
CA GLU A 148 1.56 -26.77 5.57
C GLU A 148 2.53 -27.89 5.18
N ILE A 149 3.82 -27.70 5.44
CA ILE A 149 4.80 -28.76 5.29
C ILE A 149 4.51 -29.75 6.43
N ALA A 150 3.80 -30.83 6.08
CA ALA A 150 3.52 -31.96 6.96
C ALA A 150 4.78 -32.77 7.31
#